data_AF-A0A3B8LJX2-F1
#
_entry.id   AF-A0A3B8LJX2-F1
#
_cell.length_a   1.000
_cell.length_b   1.000
_cell.length_c   1.000
_cell.angle_alpha   90.00
_cell.angle_beta   90.00
_cell.angle_gamma   90.00
#
_symmetry.space_group_name_H-M   'P 1'
#
loop_
_entity.id
_entity.type
_entity.pdbx_description
1 polymer ?
#
loop_
_entity_poly.entity_id
_entity_poly.type
_entity_poly.pdbx_seq_one_letter_code
_entity_poly.pdbx_strand_id
1 'polypeptide(L)'
;MTILCIFGINDLHKDRTLRASSSTCSWTCFERNTALQKATRNIVSVLLAAGRGRRMGQPKALLRWQGRSFCEHLIRAHYEAGVTHVVVVTLPLVKEALAKEIECPVTWVQGLDQEEPIDSLLRAVAVLDNAPDAALLVGPVDQGPIPVSLLTTLCQQFPVDACRVRIPTYQTQQGHPVLIGAGFRPLLRKHEGGLRGLFQEHPQSIEYRDVKTRATLRNLNTPEQFEAFQRAAEPIHF
;
A
#
# COMPACT_ATOMS: atom_id res chain seq x y z
N MET A 1 27.70 -32.58 38.17
CA MET A 1 26.67 -32.56 37.13
C MET A 1 27.28 -31.88 35.91
N THR A 2 28.20 -32.54 35.20
CA THR A 2 27.99 -33.57 34.15
C THR A 2 27.30 -32.93 32.92
N ILE A 3 27.78 -32.92 31.68
CA ILE A 3 28.99 -33.32 30.95
C ILE A 3 28.92 -32.55 29.60
N LEU A 4 30.08 -32.30 28.99
CA LEU A 4 30.34 -31.88 27.60
C LEU A 4 29.56 -32.73 26.57
N CYS A 5 29.02 -32.14 25.49
CA CYS A 5 28.80 -32.89 24.24
C CYS A 5 29.04 -32.03 22.99
N ILE A 6 29.98 -32.52 22.19
CA ILE A 6 30.36 -32.12 20.83
C ILE A 6 29.59 -33.02 19.85
N PHE A 7 29.55 -32.61 18.57
CA PHE A 7 29.16 -33.35 17.34
C PHE A 7 27.67 -33.30 16.97
N GLY A 8 27.29 -33.17 15.69
CA GLY A 8 28.08 -33.24 14.46
C GLY A 8 27.25 -32.93 13.21
N ILE A 9 27.96 -32.64 12.13
CA ILE A 9 27.48 -32.56 10.76
C ILE A 9 27.53 -33.97 10.16
N ASN A 10 26.42 -34.40 9.52
CA ASN A 10 26.22 -35.48 8.53
C ASN A 10 24.79 -36.01 8.70
N ASP A 11 24.04 -36.50 7.71
CA ASP A 11 24.07 -36.44 6.25
C ASP A 11 22.71 -37.05 5.79
N LEU A 12 22.28 -36.71 4.58
CA LEU A 12 21.40 -37.46 3.66
C LEU A 12 20.01 -38.04 4.06
N HIS A 13 19.03 -37.63 3.25
CA HIS A 13 17.90 -38.38 2.66
C HIS A 13 17.02 -39.30 3.53
N LYS A 14 15.72 -38.95 3.60
CA LYS A 14 14.65 -39.84 3.12
C LYS A 14 13.30 -39.13 2.95
N ASP A 15 12.70 -39.41 1.80
CA ASP A 15 11.33 -39.09 1.41
C ASP A 15 10.30 -39.36 2.51
N ARG A 16 9.40 -38.41 2.72
CA ARG A 16 8.02 -38.70 3.07
C ARG A 16 7.08 -37.70 2.40
N THR A 17 6.40 -38.22 1.40
CA THR A 17 5.15 -37.70 0.84
C THR A 17 4.17 -37.29 1.95
N LEU A 18 3.85 -36.00 2.03
CA LEU A 18 2.63 -35.52 2.67
C LEU A 18 1.92 -34.59 1.68
N ARG A 19 0.85 -35.12 1.07
CA ARG A 19 -0.23 -34.31 0.53
C ARG A 19 -0.85 -33.55 1.70
N ALA A 20 -0.78 -32.22 1.66
CA ALA A 20 -1.60 -31.35 2.50
C ALA A 20 -2.35 -30.38 1.58
N SER A 21 -3.57 -30.79 1.24
CA SER A 21 -4.63 -29.91 0.78
C SER A 21 -5.23 -29.20 2.00
N SER A 22 -4.96 -27.91 2.17
CA SER A 22 -5.87 -26.96 2.82
C SER A 22 -5.24 -25.56 2.78
N SER A 23 -5.78 -24.75 1.89
CA SER A 23 -5.56 -23.31 1.77
C SER A 23 -6.07 -22.59 3.02
N THR A 24 -5.22 -22.45 4.03
CA THR A 24 -5.35 -21.44 5.08
C THR A 24 -3.95 -20.95 5.42
N CYS A 25 -3.46 -19.97 4.66
CA CYS A 25 -2.26 -19.25 5.03
C CYS A 25 -2.63 -18.36 6.23
N SER A 26 -2.31 -18.82 7.45
CA SER A 26 -2.55 -18.07 8.67
C SER A 26 -1.60 -16.87 8.73
N TRP A 27 -2.11 -15.72 9.16
CA TRP A 27 -1.35 -14.47 9.35
C TRP A 27 -0.03 -14.65 10.12
N THR A 28 0.03 -15.63 11.02
CA THR A 28 1.22 -16.00 11.80
C THR A 28 2.39 -16.54 10.97
N CYS A 29 2.17 -17.05 9.76
CA CYS A 29 3.25 -17.47 8.86
C CYS A 29 3.88 -16.27 8.14
N PHE A 30 3.07 -15.26 7.80
CA PHE A 30 3.50 -14.00 7.18
C PHE A 30 4.45 -13.19 8.09
N GLU A 31 4.25 -13.22 9.41
CA GLU A 31 5.04 -12.47 10.40
C GLU A 31 6.52 -12.87 10.49
N ARG A 32 6.85 -14.16 10.24
CA ARG A 32 8.22 -14.67 10.44
C ARG A 32 9.20 -14.29 9.32
N ASN A 33 8.74 -14.17 8.08
CA ASN A 33 9.62 -13.83 6.94
C ASN A 33 9.78 -12.30 6.76
N THR A 34 8.86 -11.50 7.34
CA THR A 34 8.87 -10.04 7.29
C THR A 34 9.83 -9.42 8.31
N ALA A 35 10.06 -10.03 9.48
CA ALA A 35 10.82 -9.43 10.58
C ALA A 35 12.27 -9.03 10.24
N LEU A 36 12.96 -9.81 9.39
CA LEU A 36 14.35 -9.52 8.98
C LEU A 36 14.44 -8.48 7.85
N GLN A 37 13.40 -8.32 7.03
CA GLN A 37 13.31 -7.25 6.02
C GLN A 37 12.74 -5.93 6.60
N LYS A 38 11.88 -6.02 7.63
CA LYS A 38 11.26 -4.90 8.36
C LYS A 38 12.28 -3.98 9.03
N ALA A 39 13.41 -4.52 9.47
CA ALA A 39 14.40 -3.79 10.25
C ALA A 39 15.10 -2.65 9.49
N THR A 40 15.02 -2.61 8.14
CA THR A 40 15.76 -1.63 7.31
C THR A 40 14.88 -0.74 6.42
N ARG A 41 13.56 -0.91 6.39
CA ARG A 41 12.65 -0.10 5.53
C ARG A 41 11.37 0.26 6.26
N ASN A 42 11.34 1.43 6.90
CA ASN A 42 10.12 1.96 7.51
C ASN A 42 9.27 2.68 6.45
N ILE A 43 8.36 1.95 5.81
CA ILE A 43 7.44 2.50 4.79
C ILE A 43 6.01 2.34 5.29
N VAL A 44 5.28 3.45 5.40
CA VAL A 44 3.86 3.50 5.77
C VAL A 44 3.03 3.70 4.51
N SER A 45 2.02 2.86 4.29
CA SER A 45 1.03 3.09 3.24
C SER A 45 0.00 4.11 3.69
N VAL A 46 -0.33 5.06 2.82
CA VAL A 46 -1.43 6.01 3.00
C VAL A 46 -2.43 5.83 1.86
N LEU A 47 -3.58 5.24 2.17
CA LEU A 47 -4.66 5.02 1.21
C LEU A 47 -5.71 6.12 1.36
N LEU A 48 -5.89 6.89 0.28
CA LEU A 48 -6.86 7.99 0.23
C LEU A 48 -8.22 7.47 -0.25
N ALA A 49 -9.20 7.48 0.65
CA ALA A 49 -10.51 6.88 0.47
C ALA A 49 -11.67 7.79 0.95
N ALA A 50 -11.44 9.10 1.07
CA ALA A 50 -12.44 10.07 1.52
C ALA A 50 -13.45 10.50 0.42
N GLY A 51 -13.25 10.07 -0.83
CA GLY A 51 -14.15 10.41 -1.94
C GLY A 51 -15.50 9.69 -1.88
N ARG A 52 -16.62 10.43 -2.01
CA ARG A 52 -17.98 9.87 -1.96
C ARG A 52 -18.35 8.92 -3.10
N GLY A 53 -17.62 8.96 -4.22
CA GLY A 53 -17.96 8.17 -5.40
C GLY A 53 -19.35 8.52 -5.96
N ARG A 54 -19.74 9.81 -6.02
CA ARG A 54 -21.09 10.25 -6.43
C ARG A 54 -21.57 9.59 -7.74
N ARG A 55 -20.69 9.52 -8.74
CA ARG A 55 -20.95 8.87 -10.04
C ARG A 55 -21.13 7.35 -9.95
N MET A 56 -20.54 6.72 -8.94
CA MET A 56 -20.62 5.28 -8.67
C MET A 56 -21.84 4.88 -7.84
N GLY A 57 -22.59 5.84 -7.30
CA GLY A 57 -23.70 5.58 -6.36
C GLY A 57 -23.27 5.07 -4.98
N GLN A 58 -21.98 4.78 -4.77
CA GLN A 58 -21.43 4.31 -3.49
C GLN A 58 -19.95 4.70 -3.34
N PRO A 59 -19.42 4.74 -2.09
CA PRO A 59 -18.01 4.96 -1.84
C PRO A 59 -17.14 3.89 -2.51
N LYS A 60 -16.16 4.33 -3.32
CA LYS A 60 -15.32 3.42 -4.12
C LYS A 60 -14.54 2.41 -3.28
N ALA A 61 -14.20 2.78 -2.05
CA ALA A 61 -13.50 1.90 -1.10
C ALA A 61 -14.28 0.62 -0.79
N LEU A 62 -15.61 0.65 -0.88
CA LEU A 62 -16.53 -0.46 -0.60
C LEU A 62 -16.81 -1.32 -1.84
N LEU A 63 -16.39 -0.91 -3.04
CA LEU A 63 -16.61 -1.69 -4.25
C LEU A 63 -15.96 -3.06 -4.13
N ARG A 64 -16.70 -4.10 -4.52
CA ARG A 64 -16.26 -5.49 -4.37
C ARG A 64 -15.70 -6.08 -5.66
N TRP A 65 -14.55 -6.72 -5.55
CA TRP A 65 -13.99 -7.54 -6.62
C TRP A 65 -13.45 -8.82 -6.03
N GLN A 66 -13.79 -9.96 -6.64
CA GLN A 66 -13.40 -11.30 -6.15
C GLN A 66 -13.67 -11.50 -4.64
N GLY A 67 -14.86 -11.08 -4.18
CA GLY A 67 -15.32 -11.26 -2.79
C GLY A 67 -14.86 -10.21 -1.78
N ARG A 68 -13.83 -9.41 -2.07
CA ARG A 68 -13.26 -8.41 -1.14
C ARG A 68 -13.48 -6.98 -1.60
N SER A 69 -13.48 -6.05 -0.65
CA SER A 69 -13.54 -4.62 -0.96
C SER A 69 -12.24 -4.15 -1.64
N PHE A 70 -12.30 -3.08 -2.43
CA PHE A 70 -11.12 -2.45 -3.02
C PHE A 70 -10.11 -2.04 -1.96
N CYS A 71 -10.59 -1.51 -0.84
CA CYS A 71 -9.75 -1.14 0.27
C CYS A 71 -9.00 -2.36 0.84
N GLU A 72 -9.69 -3.48 1.06
CA GLU A 72 -9.04 -4.70 1.57
C GLU A 72 -7.98 -5.25 0.60
N HIS A 73 -8.29 -5.29 -0.71
CA HIS A 73 -7.31 -5.70 -1.73
C HIS A 73 -6.04 -4.85 -1.69
N LEU A 74 -6.20 -3.52 -1.61
CA LEU A 74 -5.07 -2.61 -1.54
C LEU A 74 -4.27 -2.81 -0.24
N ILE A 75 -4.94 -2.88 0.92
CA ILE A 75 -4.28 -3.09 2.22
C ILE A 75 -3.44 -4.37 2.19
N ARG A 76 -4.01 -5.48 1.72
CA ARG A 76 -3.31 -6.76 1.62
C ARG A 76 -2.10 -6.68 0.71
N ALA A 77 -2.27 -6.13 -0.51
CA ALA A 77 -1.17 -5.99 -1.46
C ALA A 77 -0.02 -5.12 -0.90
N HIS A 78 -0.35 -4.06 -0.17
CA HIS A 78 0.66 -3.20 0.46
C HIS A 78 1.43 -3.93 1.57
N TYR A 79 0.73 -4.67 2.44
CA TYR A 79 1.40 -5.50 3.43
C TYR A 79 2.30 -6.55 2.77
N GLU A 80 1.80 -7.23 1.75
CA GLU A 80 2.59 -8.24 1.01
C GLU A 80 3.83 -7.65 0.33
N ALA A 81 3.76 -6.38 -0.08
CA ALA A 81 4.90 -5.65 -0.62
C ALA A 81 5.93 -5.19 0.44
N GLY A 82 5.64 -5.43 1.73
CA GLY A 82 6.55 -5.16 2.85
C GLY A 82 6.38 -3.80 3.52
N VAL A 83 5.23 -3.11 3.34
CA VAL A 83 4.95 -1.92 4.16
C VAL A 83 4.81 -2.31 5.62
N THR A 84 5.23 -1.42 6.52
CA THR A 84 5.24 -1.70 7.97
C THR A 84 3.90 -1.43 8.61
N HIS A 85 3.14 -0.48 8.06
CA HIS A 85 1.88 -0.01 8.59
C HIS A 85 0.99 0.57 7.48
N VAL A 86 -0.32 0.51 7.65
CA VAL A 86 -1.29 1.09 6.70
C VAL A 86 -2.21 2.09 7.41
N VAL A 87 -2.28 3.29 6.83
CA VAL A 87 -3.18 4.38 7.22
C VAL A 87 -4.23 4.54 6.12
N VAL A 88 -5.51 4.53 6.51
CA VAL A 88 -6.62 4.75 5.58
C VAL A 88 -7.35 6.02 5.99
N VAL A 89 -7.44 6.98 5.07
CA VAL A 89 -8.19 8.23 5.27
C VAL A 89 -9.55 8.07 4.61
N THR A 90 -10.63 8.04 5.39
CA THR A 90 -11.97 7.79 4.86
C THR A 90 -13.08 8.43 5.69
N LEU A 91 -14.29 8.47 5.14
CA LEU A 91 -15.47 9.01 5.83
C LEU A 91 -15.94 8.05 6.94
N PRO A 92 -16.53 8.55 8.04
CA PRO A 92 -16.93 7.73 9.19
C PRO A 92 -17.77 6.49 8.83
N LEU A 93 -18.80 6.65 7.98
CA LEU A 93 -19.66 5.54 7.56
C LEU A 93 -18.91 4.47 6.77
N VAL A 94 -17.92 4.86 5.97
CA VAL A 94 -17.10 3.93 5.19
C VAL A 94 -16.15 3.16 6.11
N LYS A 95 -15.55 3.84 7.09
CA LYS A 95 -14.76 3.22 8.16
C LYS A 95 -15.57 2.15 8.89
N GLU A 96 -16.80 2.45 9.29
CA GLU A 96 -17.64 1.50 10.04
C GLU A 96 -17.92 0.21 9.26
N ALA A 97 -18.11 0.30 7.95
CA ALA A 97 -18.28 -0.86 7.09
C ALA A 97 -16.98 -1.64 6.93
N LEU A 98 -15.88 -0.95 6.60
CA LEU A 98 -14.58 -1.60 6.35
C LEU A 98 -13.95 -2.21 7.60
N ALA A 99 -14.04 -1.55 8.75
CA ALA A 99 -13.42 -2.01 9.99
C ALA A 99 -14.05 -3.31 10.54
N LYS A 100 -15.26 -3.67 10.08
CA LYS A 100 -15.91 -4.95 10.42
C LYS A 100 -15.42 -6.11 9.56
N GLU A 101 -14.92 -5.81 8.36
CA GLU A 101 -14.55 -6.82 7.36
C GLU A 101 -13.03 -7.02 7.27
N ILE A 102 -12.26 -5.97 7.54
CA ILE A 102 -10.81 -5.97 7.38
C ILE A 102 -10.15 -6.37 8.70
N GLU A 103 -9.57 -7.57 8.71
CA GLU A 103 -8.82 -8.11 9.85
C GLU A 103 -7.37 -7.59 9.93
N CYS A 104 -6.87 -6.95 8.87
CA CYS A 104 -5.52 -6.41 8.84
C CYS A 104 -5.38 -5.23 9.81
N PRO A 105 -4.22 -5.03 10.45
CA PRO A 105 -3.97 -3.81 11.22
C PRO A 105 -4.11 -2.57 10.33
N VAL A 106 -4.93 -1.60 10.73
CA VAL A 106 -5.14 -0.35 9.99
C VAL A 106 -5.32 0.79 10.97
N THR A 107 -4.63 1.91 10.73
CA THR A 107 -4.97 3.19 11.38
C THR A 107 -5.99 3.92 10.53
N TRP A 108 -7.18 4.09 11.10
CA TRP A 108 -8.28 4.81 10.45
C TRP A 108 -8.23 6.29 10.78
N VAL A 109 -8.09 7.12 9.76
CA VAL A 109 -8.12 8.57 9.87
C VAL A 109 -9.41 9.08 9.25
N GLN A 110 -10.11 9.95 9.98
CA GLN A 110 -11.34 10.57 9.49
C GLN A 110 -10.99 11.63 8.45
N GLY A 111 -11.41 11.39 7.20
CA GLY A 111 -11.46 12.42 6.17
C GLY A 111 -12.74 13.26 6.29
N LEU A 112 -12.77 14.41 5.62
CA LEU A 112 -13.98 15.22 5.49
C LEU A 112 -14.59 15.08 4.09
N ASP A 113 -15.87 15.47 3.99
CA ASP A 113 -16.52 15.56 2.70
C ASP A 113 -15.92 16.71 1.87
N GLN A 114 -15.80 16.48 0.55
CA GLN A 114 -15.25 17.44 -0.42
C GLN A 114 -13.79 17.84 -0.19
N GLU A 115 -13.02 17.06 0.57
CA GLU A 115 -11.59 17.28 0.69
C GLU A 115 -10.84 16.97 -0.59
N GLU A 116 -9.84 17.81 -0.86
CA GLU A 116 -8.87 17.52 -1.89
C GLU A 116 -7.93 16.39 -1.41
N PRO A 117 -7.33 15.61 -2.32
CA PRO A 117 -6.42 14.52 -1.95
C PRO A 117 -5.26 14.95 -1.05
N ILE A 118 -4.82 16.21 -1.18
CA ILE A 118 -3.75 16.76 -0.34
C ILE A 118 -4.20 16.94 1.12
N ASP A 119 -5.42 17.40 1.37
CA ASP A 119 -5.92 17.59 2.74
C ASP A 119 -6.00 16.25 3.46
N SER A 120 -6.50 15.23 2.76
CA SER A 120 -6.51 13.85 3.25
C SER A 120 -5.10 13.33 3.56
N LEU A 121 -4.11 13.61 2.69
CA LEU A 121 -2.71 13.25 2.95
C LEU A 121 -2.17 13.96 4.20
N LEU A 122 -2.42 15.26 4.36
CA LEU A 122 -1.95 16.04 5.52
C LEU A 122 -2.55 15.51 6.83
N ARG A 123 -3.82 15.09 6.82
CA ARG A 123 -4.44 14.39 7.98
C ARG A 123 -3.73 13.09 8.32
N ALA A 124 -3.38 12.28 7.31
CA ALA A 124 -2.62 11.06 7.53
C ALA A 124 -1.25 11.36 8.12
N VAL A 125 -0.55 12.36 7.58
CA VAL A 125 0.77 12.79 8.09
C VAL A 125 0.69 13.22 9.55
N ALA A 126 -0.31 14.03 9.93
CA ALA A 126 -0.48 14.53 11.29
C ALA A 126 -0.63 13.41 12.33
N VAL A 127 -1.30 12.29 11.99
CA VAL A 127 -1.44 11.14 12.90
C VAL A 127 -0.12 10.37 13.05
N LEU A 128 0.77 10.46 12.07
CA LEU A 128 2.09 9.84 12.09
C LEU A 128 3.15 10.71 12.80
N ASP A 129 2.83 11.91 13.27
CA ASP A 129 3.81 12.87 13.80
C ASP A 129 4.57 12.36 15.04
N ASN A 130 3.96 11.48 15.82
CA ASN A 130 4.59 10.84 16.98
C ASN A 130 5.24 9.49 16.65
N ALA A 131 5.20 9.06 15.38
CA ALA A 131 5.80 7.82 14.92
C ALA A 131 7.22 8.07 14.36
N PRO A 132 8.11 7.06 14.40
CA PRO A 132 9.42 7.15 13.75
C PRO A 132 9.29 7.59 12.29
N ASP A 133 10.31 8.31 11.81
CA ASP A 133 10.34 8.76 10.43
C ASP A 133 10.19 7.58 9.46
N ALA A 134 9.24 7.74 8.54
CA ALA A 134 8.84 6.73 7.60
C ALA A 134 8.60 7.37 6.24
N ALA A 135 8.98 6.67 5.18
CA ALA A 135 8.53 7.00 3.85
C ALA A 135 7.03 6.69 3.72
N LEU A 136 6.33 7.47 2.91
CA LEU A 136 4.90 7.38 2.69
C LEU A 136 4.64 6.82 1.29
N LEU A 137 4.00 5.66 1.20
CA LEU A 137 3.50 5.10 -0.04
C LEU A 137 2.04 5.52 -0.22
N VAL A 138 1.80 6.55 -1.02
CA VAL A 138 0.51 7.25 -1.12
C VAL A 138 -0.22 6.86 -2.40
N GLY A 139 -1.43 6.33 -2.27
CA GLY A 139 -2.26 5.93 -3.41
C GLY A 139 -3.75 6.16 -3.18
N PRO A 140 -4.53 6.46 -4.23
CA PRO A 140 -5.99 6.56 -4.10
C PRO A 140 -6.62 5.17 -4.14
N VAL A 141 -7.73 4.99 -3.41
CA VAL A 141 -8.44 3.70 -3.35
C VAL A 141 -9.12 3.33 -4.68
N ASP A 142 -9.32 4.31 -5.56
CA ASP A 142 -10.02 4.14 -6.84
C ASP A 142 -9.16 3.55 -7.96
N GLN A 143 -7.87 3.31 -7.69
CA GLN A 143 -7.09 2.39 -8.50
C GLN A 143 -7.65 0.98 -8.38
N GLY A 144 -8.34 0.60 -7.29
CA GLY A 144 -8.76 -0.77 -7.05
C GLY A 144 -7.58 -1.74 -6.89
N PRO A 145 -7.78 -3.05 -7.05
CA PRO A 145 -6.75 -4.07 -6.79
C PRO A 145 -5.51 -3.96 -7.70
N ILE A 146 -4.31 -3.77 -7.15
CA ILE A 146 -3.06 -3.63 -7.92
C ILE A 146 -2.12 -4.81 -7.63
N PRO A 147 -1.21 -5.19 -8.57
CA PRO A 147 -0.30 -6.31 -8.33
C PRO A 147 0.78 -5.94 -7.31
N VAL A 148 1.17 -6.89 -6.47
CA VAL A 148 2.24 -6.72 -5.47
C VAL A 148 3.58 -6.37 -6.15
N SER A 149 3.80 -6.85 -7.37
CA SER A 149 4.98 -6.53 -8.17
C SER A 149 5.14 -5.01 -8.44
N LEU A 150 4.04 -4.26 -8.54
CA LEU A 150 4.08 -2.80 -8.67
C LEU A 150 4.66 -2.16 -7.41
N LEU A 151 4.13 -2.56 -6.25
CA LEU A 151 4.48 -2.00 -4.96
C LEU A 151 5.90 -2.37 -4.54
N THR A 152 6.30 -3.63 -4.75
CA THR A 152 7.67 -4.10 -4.50
C THR A 152 8.68 -3.38 -5.37
N THR A 153 8.37 -3.14 -6.66
CA THR A 153 9.22 -2.34 -7.57
C THR A 153 9.43 -0.92 -7.06
N LEU A 154 8.38 -0.31 -6.48
CA LEU A 154 8.47 1.03 -5.91
C LEU A 154 9.27 1.05 -4.59
N CYS A 155 9.07 0.07 -3.71
CA CYS A 155 9.74 0.02 -2.41
C CYS A 155 11.20 -0.44 -2.49
N GLN A 156 11.57 -1.18 -3.54
CA GLN A 156 12.91 -1.73 -3.70
C GLN A 156 13.98 -0.64 -3.72
N GLN A 157 14.97 -0.75 -2.83
CA GLN A 157 16.11 0.17 -2.73
C GLN A 157 15.70 1.66 -2.63
N PHE A 158 14.52 1.95 -2.07
CA PHE A 158 14.12 3.34 -1.86
C PHE A 158 14.87 3.94 -0.65
N PRO A 159 15.46 5.13 -0.77
CA PRO A 159 16.12 5.81 0.33
C PRO A 159 15.07 6.43 1.27
N VAL A 160 14.62 5.65 2.25
CA VAL A 160 13.49 5.98 3.14
C VAL A 160 13.64 7.36 3.81
N ASP A 161 14.83 7.68 4.30
CA ASP A 161 15.07 8.91 5.09
C ASP A 161 15.32 10.15 4.23
N ALA A 162 15.44 10.00 2.91
CA ALA A 162 15.83 11.10 2.02
C ALA A 162 14.66 12.02 1.64
N CYS A 163 14.97 13.25 1.22
CA CYS A 163 14.07 14.08 0.42
C CYS A 163 14.02 13.56 -1.03
N ARG A 164 13.41 12.38 -1.21
CA ARG A 164 13.23 11.71 -2.51
C ARG A 164 11.75 11.40 -2.73
N VAL A 165 11.30 11.46 -3.98
CA VAL A 165 9.97 11.00 -4.41
C VAL A 165 10.19 10.01 -5.54
N ARG A 166 9.51 8.87 -5.51
CA ARG A 166 9.48 7.91 -6.61
C ARG A 166 8.08 7.82 -7.18
N ILE A 167 7.94 8.10 -8.47
CA ILE A 167 6.68 8.10 -9.21
C ILE A 167 6.69 6.95 -10.23
N PRO A 168 5.73 6.02 -10.19
CA PRO A 168 5.65 4.96 -11.19
C PRO A 168 5.31 5.54 -12.57
N THR A 169 5.93 4.99 -13.61
CA THR A 169 5.66 5.32 -15.00
C THR A 169 5.27 4.08 -15.79
N TYR A 170 4.17 4.16 -16.53
CA TYR A 170 3.77 3.12 -17.49
C TYR A 170 3.59 3.77 -18.86
N GLN A 171 4.39 3.34 -19.85
CA GLN A 171 4.38 3.95 -21.19
C GLN A 171 4.44 5.48 -21.11
N THR A 172 5.46 6.00 -20.42
CA THR A 172 5.74 7.42 -20.17
C THR A 172 4.69 8.21 -19.38
N GLN A 173 3.58 7.58 -18.98
CA GLN A 173 2.55 8.22 -18.17
C GLN A 173 2.84 7.98 -16.69
N GLN A 174 2.73 9.05 -15.89
CA GLN A 174 2.92 9.02 -14.44
C GLN A 174 1.66 8.48 -13.76
N GLY A 175 1.83 7.66 -12.73
CA GLY A 175 0.73 7.01 -12.02
C GLY A 175 0.88 6.99 -10.51
N HIS A 176 0.12 6.10 -9.89
CA HIS A 176 0.06 5.86 -8.45
C HIS A 176 0.29 4.37 -8.12
N PRO A 177 0.65 4.02 -6.88
CA PRO A 177 0.97 4.92 -5.77
C PRO A 177 2.32 5.62 -5.94
N VAL A 178 2.47 6.80 -5.32
CA VAL A 178 3.73 7.52 -5.25
C VAL A 178 4.43 7.23 -3.92
N LEU A 179 5.75 7.07 -3.93
CA LEU A 179 6.54 6.81 -2.73
C LEU A 179 7.32 8.06 -2.35
N ILE A 180 7.04 8.62 -1.17
CA ILE A 180 7.57 9.89 -0.68
C ILE A 180 8.49 9.60 0.50
N GLY A 181 9.75 10.01 0.45
CA GLY A 181 10.70 9.81 1.53
C GLY A 181 10.38 10.66 2.77
N ALA A 182 10.83 10.20 3.93
CA ALA A 182 10.53 10.82 5.21
C ALA A 182 11.02 12.28 5.28
N GLY A 183 12.10 12.61 4.57
CA GLY A 183 12.61 13.98 4.47
C GLY A 183 11.61 14.99 3.89
N PHE A 184 10.59 14.54 3.16
CA PHE A 184 9.52 15.42 2.67
C PHE A 184 8.42 15.70 3.70
N ARG A 185 8.31 14.94 4.80
CA ARG A 185 7.24 15.13 5.79
C ARG A 185 7.19 16.55 6.37
N PRO A 186 8.31 17.19 6.77
CA PRO A 186 8.29 18.57 7.26
C PRO A 186 7.89 19.59 6.17
N LEU A 187 8.21 19.30 4.91
CA LEU A 187 7.90 20.16 3.77
C LEU A 187 6.40 20.08 3.41
N LEU A 188 5.82 18.88 3.44
CA LEU A 188 4.39 18.67 3.21
C LEU A 188 3.53 19.52 4.13
N ARG A 189 3.89 19.63 5.42
CA ARG A 189 3.15 20.41 6.41
C ARG A 189 3.08 21.91 6.11
N LYS A 190 4.07 22.45 5.41
CA LYS A 190 4.25 23.90 5.21
C LYS A 190 3.82 24.38 3.83
N HIS A 191 3.58 23.46 2.90
CA HIS A 191 3.45 23.80 1.49
C HIS A 191 1.97 24.00 1.09
N GLU A 192 1.58 25.25 0.83
CA GLU A 192 0.20 25.65 0.51
C GLU A 192 -0.23 25.24 -0.92
N GLY A 193 0.68 25.07 -1.87
CA GLY A 193 0.38 24.66 -3.26
C GLY A 193 0.16 23.15 -3.45
N GLY A 194 0.00 22.42 -2.35
CA GLY A 194 -0.18 20.96 -2.28
C GLY A 194 0.94 20.11 -2.87
N LEU A 195 0.70 18.80 -3.01
CA LEU A 195 1.75 17.83 -3.35
C LEU A 195 2.38 18.08 -4.72
N ARG A 196 1.56 18.48 -5.70
CA ARG A 196 2.03 18.78 -7.05
C ARG A 196 2.93 20.01 -7.08
N GLY A 197 2.54 21.09 -6.39
CA GLY A 197 3.40 22.28 -6.28
C GLY A 197 4.71 21.95 -5.57
N LEU A 198 4.65 21.18 -4.48
CA LEU A 198 5.85 20.78 -3.74
C LEU A 198 6.82 19.97 -4.62
N PHE A 199 6.30 19.09 -5.47
CA PHE A 199 7.12 18.33 -6.41
C PHE A 199 7.70 19.22 -7.52
N GLN A 200 6.95 20.24 -7.97
CA GLN A 200 7.43 21.22 -8.95
C GLN A 200 8.55 22.10 -8.41
N GLU A 201 8.57 22.39 -7.10
CA GLU A 201 9.66 23.12 -6.43
C GLU A 201 10.91 22.26 -6.19
N HIS A 202 10.76 20.93 -6.21
CA HIS A 202 11.84 19.98 -5.97
C HIS A 202 12.03 18.93 -7.10
N PRO A 203 12.20 19.33 -8.36
CA PRO A 203 12.25 18.39 -9.49
C PRO A 203 13.43 17.42 -9.41
N GLN A 204 14.58 17.84 -8.86
CA GLN A 204 15.76 16.99 -8.64
C GLN A 204 15.53 15.84 -7.64
N SER A 205 14.49 15.95 -6.81
CA SER A 205 14.12 14.93 -5.84
C SER A 205 13.21 13.87 -6.43
N ILE A 206 12.70 14.04 -7.66
CA ILE A 206 11.80 13.11 -8.31
C ILE A 206 12.58 12.06 -9.09
N GLU A 207 12.24 10.80 -8.85
CA GLU A 207 12.69 9.63 -9.58
C GLU A 207 11.51 8.97 -10.26
N TYR A 208 11.53 8.89 -11.59
CA TYR A 208 10.56 8.10 -12.32
C TYR A 208 11.00 6.64 -12.35
N ARG A 209 10.06 5.73 -12.04
CA ARG A 209 10.31 4.30 -12.01
C ARG A 209 9.38 3.58 -12.98
N ASP A 210 9.95 3.02 -14.04
CA ASP A 210 9.16 2.24 -14.98
C ASP A 210 8.58 0.99 -14.33
N VAL A 211 7.29 0.78 -14.59
CA VAL A 211 6.53 -0.37 -14.08
C VAL A 211 5.89 -1.12 -15.24
N LYS A 212 5.64 -2.41 -15.04
CA LYS A 212 5.16 -3.32 -16.10
C LYS A 212 3.64 -3.43 -16.19
N THR A 213 2.90 -2.65 -15.40
CA THR A 213 1.45 -2.78 -15.28
C THR A 213 0.75 -1.44 -15.49
N ARG A 214 -0.33 -1.47 -16.27
CA ARG A 214 -1.23 -0.34 -16.46
C ARG A 214 -2.05 -0.03 -15.20
N ALA A 215 -2.10 -0.93 -14.22
CA ALA A 215 -2.81 -0.71 -12.96
C ALA A 215 -2.39 0.58 -12.26
N THR A 216 -1.13 1.03 -12.45
CA THR A 216 -0.63 2.30 -11.91
C THR A 216 -1.38 3.54 -12.44
N LEU A 217 -1.94 3.47 -13.65
CA LEU A 217 -2.68 4.55 -14.30
C LEU A 217 -4.19 4.42 -14.11
N ARG A 218 -4.66 3.34 -13.47
CA ARG A 218 -6.10 3.04 -13.42
C ARG A 218 -6.81 4.00 -12.48
N ASN A 219 -7.97 4.49 -12.93
CA ASN A 219 -8.86 5.31 -12.12
C ASN A 219 -10.32 4.94 -12.42
N LEU A 220 -10.94 4.21 -11.49
CA LEU A 220 -12.32 3.73 -11.61
C LEU A 220 -13.29 4.79 -11.05
N ASN A 221 -13.81 5.64 -11.94
CA ASN A 221 -14.68 6.76 -11.62
C ASN A 221 -16.15 6.55 -11.99
N THR A 222 -16.46 5.61 -12.89
CA THR A 222 -17.81 5.36 -13.37
C THR A 222 -18.20 3.87 -13.31
N PRO A 223 -19.50 3.54 -13.20
CA PRO A 223 -19.98 2.17 -13.17
C PRO A 223 -19.49 1.35 -14.37
N GLU A 224 -19.48 1.95 -15.57
CA GLU A 224 -19.05 1.29 -16.80
C GLU A 224 -17.56 0.91 -16.75
N GLN A 225 -16.72 1.79 -16.17
CA GLN A 225 -15.30 1.48 -15.96
C GLN A 225 -15.12 0.32 -14.98
N PHE A 226 -15.95 0.27 -13.94
CA PHE A 226 -15.91 -0.80 -12.96
C PHE A 226 -16.40 -2.14 -13.54
N GLU A 227 -17.50 -2.14 -14.30
CA GLU A 227 -17.99 -3.32 -15.01
C GLU A 227 -16.98 -3.83 -16.05
N ALA A 228 -16.33 -2.92 -16.78
CA ALA A 228 -15.26 -3.28 -17.69
C ALA A 228 -14.09 -3.92 -16.94
N PHE A 229 -13.69 -3.37 -15.79
CA PHE A 229 -12.65 -3.94 -14.93
C PHE A 229 -13.03 -5.34 -14.42
N GLN A 230 -14.27 -5.55 -14.00
CA GLN A 230 -14.74 -6.87 -13.56
C GLN A 230 -14.70 -7.91 -14.69
N ARG A 231 -15.03 -7.50 -15.92
CA ARG A 231 -15.02 -8.39 -17.10
C ARG A 231 -13.64 -8.65 -17.67
N ALA A 232 -12.71 -7.71 -17.55
CA ALA A 232 -11.41 -7.76 -18.22
C ALA A 232 -10.52 -8.92 -17.77
N ALA A 233 -10.86 -9.62 -16.66
CA ALA A 233 -10.08 -10.73 -16.11
C ALA A 233 -8.57 -10.46 -16.12
N GLU A 234 -8.15 -9.21 -15.88
CA GLU A 234 -6.72 -8.91 -15.78
C GLU A 234 -6.18 -9.77 -14.64
N PRO A 235 -5.24 -10.69 -14.92
CA PRO A 235 -4.68 -11.52 -13.88
C PRO A 235 -3.81 -10.63 -13.00
N ILE A 236 -4.41 -10.12 -11.93
CA ILE A 236 -3.70 -9.45 -10.86
C ILE A 236 -3.14 -10.59 -10.01
N HIS A 237 -1.91 -10.97 -10.30
CA HIS A 237 -1.15 -11.89 -9.47
C HIS A 237 -0.75 -11.14 -8.20
N PHE A 238 -1.30 -11.60 -7.08
CA PHE A 238 -0.88 -11.21 -5.73
C PHE A 238 0.37 -12.00 -5.38
#